data_AF-A0A934JUN4-F1
#
_entry.id   AF-A0A934JUN4-F1
#
_cell.length_a   1.000
_cell.length_b   1.000
_cell.length_c   1.000
_cell.angle_alpha   90.00
_cell.angle_beta   90.00
_cell.angle_gamma   90.00
#
_symmetry.space_group_name_H-M   'P 1'
#
loop_
_entity.id
_entity.type
_entity.pdbx_description
1 polymer ?
#
loop_
_entity_poly.entity_id
_entity_poly.type
_entity_poly.pdbx_seq_one_letter_code
_entity_poly.pdbx_strand_id
1 'polypeptide(L)'
;MTDRPPDMQPLGPTGGRAPAGRGTSVPWWRTDWFTGLAVLVLFPVGLFLMWTRAPGWGRRTNSIVTALVCVAVTLSLVGLWRFHPIPSPSGPSAVLPSPSPSSVATAPPASASPSPTPSPTPHRPTPPPVAPPPGTPAPALAGYRNPLAWPFASTSIWNTPIGRAAAYVPAGIAPATARTVATDQDVIVMQPTAPMTPIQYNGAAWSGGSRCAGGATLASAPIPASLVVASGKGNYSFAILMPDGHTVVQGQPMARCSAGGPVTSAHVSAPADLYGAGTLGAHGGSGLSSLGGTIRLGELVPGAPPIRHALKVNLDGAADYWPLGFRWPAIKEDGYGPQRYGGKVPSLKMGALLALPASLNLASLNLQSGPGRMIAWTLQNYGAYCVDDAARSVYTIATELGPAGAVTDQFQQAWGYSFVSGVGDTPWARDIATIFAHLDVVDNNSPVTVGGAGPRLQPPAPPFTAVRVSTATTGFATATFADWAPAPAQAVLLGVGAASRPRLRRRPPRAWPWRRRPPCARHPRGRP
;
A
#
# COMPACT_ATOMS: atom_id res chain seq x y z
N MET A 1 -36.48 -0.31 85.20
CA MET A 1 -37.29 -1.04 84.20
C MET A 1 -37.44 -0.14 82.98
N THR A 2 -36.69 -0.42 81.92
CA THR A 2 -37.15 -0.53 80.52
C THR A 2 -35.93 -0.65 79.63
N ASP A 3 -35.88 -1.80 78.97
CA ASP A 3 -34.89 -2.29 78.03
C ASP A 3 -34.78 -1.51 76.72
N ARG A 4 -33.65 -1.81 76.04
CA ARG A 4 -33.47 -2.06 74.60
C ARG A 4 -32.83 -0.95 73.73
N PRO A 5 -32.08 -1.33 72.67
CA PRO A 5 -30.62 -1.55 72.72
C PRO A 5 -29.85 -0.71 71.67
N PRO A 6 -28.50 -0.70 71.69
CA PRO A 6 -27.71 0.15 70.78
C PRO A 6 -27.42 -0.48 69.41
N ASP A 7 -27.52 0.36 68.37
CA ASP A 7 -27.25 0.06 66.97
C ASP A 7 -25.77 -0.21 66.66
N MET A 8 -25.54 -1.23 65.84
CA MET A 8 -24.24 -1.57 65.23
C MET A 8 -23.98 -0.71 63.98
N GLN A 9 -22.77 -0.14 63.88
CA GLN A 9 -22.19 0.37 62.63
C GLN A 9 -21.14 -0.61 62.06
N PRO A 10 -20.92 -0.60 60.72
CA PRO A 10 -20.21 -1.67 60.01
C PRO A 10 -18.69 -1.46 59.88
N LEU A 11 -17.97 -2.59 59.91
CA LEU A 11 -16.52 -2.72 59.75
C LEU A 11 -16.09 -2.59 58.27
N GLY A 12 -15.02 -1.83 58.03
CA GLY A 12 -14.39 -1.64 56.72
C GLY A 12 -13.50 -2.82 56.26
N PRO A 13 -13.15 -2.89 54.96
CA PRO A 13 -12.46 -4.02 54.38
C PRO A 13 -10.93 -3.98 54.55
N THR A 14 -10.38 -5.09 55.04
CA THR A 14 -8.94 -5.40 55.11
C THR A 14 -8.42 -5.92 53.77
N GLY A 15 -7.29 -5.36 53.30
CA GLY A 15 -6.58 -5.80 52.09
C GLY A 15 -5.76 -7.08 52.31
N GLY A 16 -5.92 -8.04 51.40
CA GLY A 16 -5.11 -9.26 51.29
C GLY A 16 -4.42 -9.33 49.92
N ARG A 17 -3.10 -9.52 49.92
CA ARG A 17 -2.20 -9.53 48.75
C ARG A 17 -2.05 -10.97 48.23
N ALA A 18 -2.35 -11.21 46.95
CA ALA A 18 -2.23 -12.53 46.31
C ALA A 18 -0.78 -12.88 45.89
N PRO A 19 -0.38 -14.17 45.88
CA PRO A 19 0.98 -14.60 45.54
C PRO A 19 1.19 -14.72 44.01
N ALA A 20 2.42 -14.38 43.58
CA ALA A 20 2.85 -14.41 42.18
C ALA A 20 3.00 -15.84 41.64
N GLY A 21 2.36 -16.14 40.50
CA GLY A 21 2.45 -17.42 39.80
C GLY A 21 3.80 -17.61 39.11
N ARG A 22 4.42 -18.78 39.32
CA ARG A 22 5.56 -19.26 38.52
C ARG A 22 5.06 -19.67 37.14
N GLY A 23 5.53 -18.99 36.10
CA GLY A 23 5.28 -19.37 34.71
C GLY A 23 5.91 -20.73 34.39
N THR A 24 5.11 -21.65 33.86
CA THR A 24 5.57 -22.91 33.27
C THR A 24 6.26 -22.61 31.94
N SER A 25 7.58 -22.80 31.86
CA SER A 25 8.31 -22.70 30.60
C SER A 25 7.96 -23.89 29.70
N VAL A 26 7.49 -23.59 28.50
CA VAL A 26 7.27 -24.60 27.46
C VAL A 26 8.65 -25.09 26.99
N PRO A 27 8.88 -26.41 26.86
CA PRO A 27 10.16 -26.92 26.36
C PRO A 27 10.49 -26.37 24.98
N TRP A 28 11.72 -25.88 24.78
CA TRP A 28 12.19 -25.21 23.55
C TRP A 28 11.94 -26.00 22.26
N TRP A 29 11.96 -27.33 22.32
CA TRP A 29 11.66 -28.19 21.17
C TRP A 29 10.20 -28.10 20.70
N ARG A 30 9.28 -27.52 21.48
CA ARG A 30 7.91 -27.23 21.02
C ARG A 30 7.78 -25.91 20.26
N THR A 31 8.68 -24.95 20.48
CA THR A 31 8.70 -23.67 19.76
C THR A 31 9.63 -23.69 18.53
N ASP A 32 10.70 -24.48 18.57
CA ASP A 32 11.78 -24.39 17.57
C ASP A 32 11.95 -25.62 16.68
N TRP A 33 11.05 -26.61 16.74
CA TRP A 33 11.14 -27.84 15.93
C TRP A 33 11.12 -27.55 14.42
N PHE A 34 10.38 -26.52 13.99
CA PHE A 34 10.31 -26.11 12.58
C PHE A 34 11.66 -25.58 12.09
N THR A 35 12.35 -24.79 12.90
CA THR A 35 13.70 -24.28 12.60
C THR A 35 14.70 -25.44 12.50
N GLY A 36 14.61 -26.41 13.41
CA GLY A 36 15.41 -27.64 13.34
C GLY A 36 15.16 -28.43 12.05
N LEU A 37 13.90 -28.63 11.66
CA LEU A 37 13.53 -29.33 10.43
C LEU A 37 14.02 -28.57 9.17
N ALA A 38 13.84 -27.26 9.14
CA ALA A 38 14.23 -26.42 8.01
C ALA A 38 15.75 -26.44 7.77
N VAL A 39 16.54 -26.33 8.84
CA VAL A 39 18.01 -26.26 8.74
C VAL A 39 18.63 -27.65 8.53
N LEU A 40 18.15 -28.68 9.21
CA LEU A 40 18.78 -30.01 9.17
C LEU A 40 18.31 -30.88 8.01
N VAL A 41 17.11 -30.64 7.47
CA VAL A 41 16.50 -31.51 6.46
C VAL A 41 16.20 -30.76 5.17
N LEU A 42 15.43 -29.66 5.24
CA LEU A 42 14.97 -28.99 4.01
C LEU A 42 16.10 -28.26 3.29
N PHE A 43 17.01 -27.62 4.04
CA PHE A 43 18.13 -26.89 3.46
C PHE A 43 19.14 -27.79 2.72
N PRO A 44 19.63 -28.92 3.28
CA PRO A 44 20.53 -29.83 2.56
C PRO A 44 19.89 -30.44 1.31
N VAL A 45 18.60 -30.81 1.39
CA VAL A 45 17.86 -31.37 0.25
C VAL A 45 17.64 -30.33 -0.85
N GLY A 46 17.28 -29.10 -0.48
CA GLY A 46 17.15 -27.99 -1.41
C GLY A 46 18.47 -27.66 -2.11
N LEU A 47 19.58 -27.65 -1.36
CA LEU A 47 20.92 -27.43 -1.92
C LEU A 47 21.29 -28.54 -2.91
N PHE A 48 21.10 -29.81 -2.53
CA PHE A 48 21.37 -30.94 -3.42
C PHE A 48 20.56 -30.87 -4.72
N LEU A 49 19.25 -30.59 -4.62
CA LEU A 49 18.36 -30.49 -5.78
C LEU A 49 18.71 -29.31 -6.69
N MET A 50 19.10 -28.17 -6.13
CA MET A 50 19.54 -27.01 -6.91
C MET A 50 20.76 -27.37 -7.80
N TRP A 51 21.66 -28.24 -7.33
CA TRP A 51 22.92 -28.54 -8.01
C TRP A 51 22.77 -29.68 -9.02
N THR A 52 21.73 -30.51 -8.88
CA THR A 52 21.38 -31.51 -9.90
C THR A 52 20.89 -30.93 -11.22
N ARG A 53 20.56 -29.62 -11.27
CA ARG A 53 20.18 -28.91 -12.49
C ARG A 53 21.31 -28.08 -13.12
N ALA A 54 22.48 -28.02 -12.49
CA ALA A 54 23.62 -27.28 -13.02
C ALA A 54 24.33 -28.10 -14.13
N PRO A 55 24.48 -27.58 -15.37
CA PRO A 55 25.19 -28.27 -16.43
C PRO A 55 26.67 -28.48 -16.06
N GLY A 56 27.16 -29.71 -16.17
CA GLY A 56 28.59 -30.04 -16.02
C GLY A 56 29.02 -30.62 -14.65
N TRP A 57 28.12 -30.73 -13.67
CA TRP A 57 28.45 -31.29 -12.37
C TRP A 57 27.97 -32.75 -12.22
N GLY A 58 28.90 -33.66 -11.95
CA GLY A 58 28.59 -35.06 -11.65
C GLY A 58 27.97 -35.24 -10.26
N ARG A 59 27.17 -36.31 -10.06
CA ARG A 59 26.52 -36.61 -8.77
C ARG A 59 27.50 -36.66 -7.58
N ARG A 60 28.73 -37.12 -7.81
CA ARG A 60 29.80 -37.14 -6.78
C ARG A 60 30.21 -35.74 -6.35
N THR A 61 30.42 -34.84 -7.31
CA THR A 61 30.78 -33.43 -7.04
C THR A 61 29.66 -32.72 -6.26
N ASN A 62 28.39 -32.92 -6.66
CA ASN A 62 27.25 -32.35 -5.94
C ASN A 62 27.16 -32.83 -4.49
N SER A 63 27.42 -34.12 -4.26
CA SER A 63 27.37 -34.70 -2.91
C SER A 63 28.48 -34.13 -2.01
N ILE A 64 29.70 -34.01 -2.54
CA ILE A 64 30.84 -33.45 -1.79
C ILE A 64 30.59 -32.00 -1.40
N VAL A 65 30.14 -31.16 -2.34
CA VAL A 65 29.96 -29.74 -2.02
C VAL A 65 28.74 -29.50 -1.13
N THR A 66 27.66 -30.28 -1.29
CA THR A 66 26.53 -30.22 -0.35
C THR A 66 27.00 -30.54 1.08
N ALA A 67 27.83 -31.57 1.24
CA ALA A 67 28.37 -31.94 2.56
C ALA A 67 29.24 -30.82 3.15
N LEU A 68 30.14 -30.22 2.36
CA LEU A 68 31.00 -29.12 2.81
C LEU A 68 30.20 -27.89 3.25
N VAL A 69 29.16 -27.52 2.49
CA VAL A 69 28.29 -26.39 2.84
C VAL A 69 27.48 -26.68 4.11
N CYS A 70 26.97 -27.91 4.28
CA CYS A 70 26.24 -28.29 5.48
C CYS A 70 27.13 -28.24 6.74
N VAL A 71 28.38 -28.71 6.64
CA VAL A 71 29.35 -28.64 7.74
C VAL A 71 29.68 -27.18 8.09
N ALA A 72 29.93 -26.32 7.10
CA ALA A 72 30.23 -24.91 7.33
C ALA A 72 29.06 -24.16 8.01
N VAL A 73 27.83 -24.41 7.56
CA VAL A 73 26.61 -23.83 8.17
C VAL A 73 26.44 -24.33 9.61
N THR A 74 26.64 -25.62 9.84
CA THR A 74 26.49 -26.21 11.19
C THR A 74 27.54 -25.65 12.16
N LEU A 75 28.80 -25.54 11.72
CA LEU A 75 29.86 -24.94 12.53
C LEU A 75 29.61 -23.45 12.82
N SER A 76 29.06 -22.71 11.86
CA SER A 76 28.72 -21.29 12.04
C SER A 76 27.60 -21.09 13.06
N LEU A 77 26.58 -21.97 13.02
CA LEU A 77 25.49 -21.97 14.00
C LEU A 77 25.98 -22.37 15.39
N VAL A 78 26.87 -23.37 15.51
CA VAL A 78 27.48 -23.74 16.81
C VAL A 78 28.37 -22.61 17.35
N GLY A 79 29.07 -21.87 16.49
CA GLY A 79 29.85 -20.69 16.88
C GLY A 79 28.99 -19.55 17.43
N LEU A 80 27.85 -19.26 16.79
CA LEU A 80 26.88 -18.24 17.24
C LEU A 80 26.24 -18.57 18.60
N TRP A 81 26.15 -19.85 18.96
CA TRP A 81 25.61 -20.31 20.24
C TRP A 81 26.59 -20.19 21.41
N ARG A 82 27.89 -20.03 21.17
CA ARG A 82 28.91 -19.93 22.24
C ARG A 82 29.18 -18.50 22.74
N PHE A 83 28.59 -17.46 22.14
CA PHE A 83 28.98 -16.06 22.40
C PHE A 83 27.87 -15.11 22.90
N HIS A 84 26.75 -15.61 23.43
CA HIS A 84 25.77 -14.76 24.10
C HIS A 84 25.85 -14.89 25.64
N PRO A 85 26.55 -13.99 26.35
CA PRO A 85 26.34 -13.85 27.79
C PRO A 85 24.97 -13.21 28.06
N ILE A 86 24.21 -13.83 28.96
CA ILE A 86 22.91 -13.36 29.43
C ILE A 86 23.11 -12.06 30.25
N PRO A 87 22.48 -10.92 29.91
CA PRO A 87 22.53 -9.74 30.76
C PRO A 87 21.64 -9.94 31.99
N SER A 88 22.22 -9.77 33.19
CA SER A 88 21.45 -9.67 34.44
C SER A 88 20.86 -8.25 34.61
N PRO A 89 19.67 -8.10 35.20
CA PRO A 89 19.07 -6.80 35.42
C PRO A 89 19.48 -6.23 36.77
N SER A 90 20.15 -5.08 36.78
CA SER A 90 20.34 -4.24 37.96
C SER A 90 19.90 -2.82 37.66
N GLY A 91 18.80 -2.38 38.28
CA GLY A 91 18.44 -0.96 38.39
C GLY A 91 19.39 -0.21 39.34
N PRO A 92 19.27 1.12 39.43
CA PRO A 92 18.45 1.62 40.53
C PRO A 92 17.56 2.83 40.19
N SER A 93 16.55 2.97 41.06
CA SER A 93 15.55 4.02 41.18
C SER A 93 16.11 5.44 41.13
N ALA A 94 15.37 6.34 40.46
CA ALA A 94 15.53 7.78 40.62
C ALA A 94 14.20 8.41 41.07
N VAL A 95 14.35 9.24 42.10
CA VAL A 95 13.36 9.84 42.99
C VAL A 95 12.66 11.04 42.33
N LEU A 96 11.35 11.16 42.53
CA LEU A 96 10.54 12.36 42.22
C LEU A 96 10.76 13.46 43.27
N PRO A 97 10.85 14.75 42.89
CA PRO A 97 10.61 15.84 43.82
C PRO A 97 9.19 16.41 43.68
N SER A 98 8.54 16.60 44.83
CA SER A 98 7.32 17.39 45.04
C SER A 98 7.62 18.88 45.20
N PRO A 99 6.61 19.77 45.09
CA PRO A 99 6.78 21.19 44.79
C PRO A 99 6.84 22.09 46.03
N SER A 100 7.38 23.30 45.87
CA SER A 100 7.29 24.41 46.83
C SER A 100 6.81 25.71 46.16
N PRO A 101 6.28 26.68 46.93
CA PRO A 101 5.18 27.53 46.47
C PRO A 101 5.51 29.03 46.30
N SER A 102 4.56 29.72 45.66
CA SER A 102 4.19 31.14 45.81
C SER A 102 5.14 32.26 45.34
N SER A 103 4.66 33.05 44.37
CA SER A 103 4.95 34.48 44.28
C SER A 103 3.75 35.27 43.76
N VAL A 104 3.12 35.96 44.71
CA VAL A 104 2.45 37.28 44.72
C VAL A 104 2.06 37.94 43.37
N ALA A 105 0.79 38.35 43.31
CA ALA A 105 0.17 39.15 42.29
C ALA A 105 0.49 40.66 42.42
N THR A 106 0.69 41.33 41.27
CA THR A 106 0.71 42.79 41.17
C THR A 106 -0.27 43.24 40.08
N ALA A 107 -1.14 44.19 40.43
CA ALA A 107 -2.18 44.76 39.58
C ALA A 107 -1.64 45.67 38.46
N PRO A 108 -2.35 45.81 37.33
CA PRO A 108 -2.02 46.78 36.28
C PRO A 108 -2.73 48.14 36.47
N PRO A 109 -2.14 49.27 36.02
CA PRO A 109 -2.78 50.57 36.01
C PRO A 109 -3.68 50.80 34.78
N ALA A 110 -4.50 51.85 34.91
CA ALA A 110 -5.73 52.11 34.17
C ALA A 110 -5.57 52.78 32.78
N SER A 111 -6.56 52.48 31.94
CA SER A 111 -7.31 53.31 30.99
C SER A 111 -6.61 54.26 30.01
N ALA A 112 -6.77 53.96 28.73
CA ALA A 112 -6.97 54.94 27.65
C ALA A 112 -8.23 54.55 26.83
N SER A 113 -9.02 55.56 26.45
CA SER A 113 -10.38 55.51 25.89
C SER A 113 -10.56 54.71 24.58
N PRO A 114 -11.80 54.24 24.30
CA PRO A 114 -12.12 53.42 23.14
C PRO A 114 -12.33 54.22 21.84
N SER A 115 -11.84 53.67 20.73
CA SER A 115 -12.16 54.08 19.36
C SER A 115 -13.51 53.48 18.93
N PRO A 116 -14.31 54.14 18.08
CA PRO A 116 -15.69 53.75 17.80
C PRO A 116 -15.80 52.46 16.98
N THR A 117 -16.72 51.60 17.40
CA THR A 117 -17.12 50.32 16.81
C THR A 117 -17.76 50.49 15.42
N PRO A 118 -17.33 49.77 14.37
CA PRO A 118 -18.10 49.68 13.14
C PRO A 118 -19.29 48.71 13.30
N SER A 119 -20.44 49.11 12.78
CA SER A 119 -21.72 48.37 12.78
C SER A 119 -21.61 46.92 12.27
N PRO A 120 -22.41 45.99 12.81
CA PRO A 120 -22.42 44.60 12.39
C PRO A 120 -23.05 44.43 11.01
N THR A 121 -22.26 43.90 10.07
CA THR A 121 -22.75 43.40 8.77
C THR A 121 -23.64 42.18 9.01
N PRO A 122 -24.77 41.99 8.28
CA PRO A 122 -25.63 40.84 8.49
C PRO A 122 -24.88 39.54 8.16
N HIS A 123 -24.73 38.67 9.16
CA HIS A 123 -24.20 37.32 8.94
C HIS A 123 -25.16 36.55 8.04
N ARG A 124 -24.73 36.30 6.81
CA ARG A 124 -25.34 35.32 5.91
C ARG A 124 -25.35 33.96 6.64
N PRO A 125 -26.51 33.28 6.77
CA PRO A 125 -26.55 31.97 7.40
C PRO A 125 -25.61 31.02 6.65
N THR A 126 -24.74 30.35 7.41
CA THR A 126 -23.88 29.29 6.89
C THR A 126 -24.78 28.25 6.22
N PRO A 127 -24.57 27.91 4.93
CA PRO A 127 -25.36 26.87 4.30
C PRO A 127 -25.20 25.56 5.09
N PRO A 128 -26.26 24.76 5.23
CA PRO A 128 -26.18 23.46 5.90
C PRO A 128 -25.11 22.60 5.21
N PRO A 129 -24.40 21.73 5.97
CA PRO A 129 -23.36 20.88 5.41
C PRO A 129 -23.94 20.07 4.25
N VAL A 130 -23.35 20.24 3.07
CA VAL A 130 -23.68 19.46 1.88
C VAL A 130 -23.47 17.99 2.22
N ALA A 131 -24.49 17.16 2.00
CA ALA A 131 -24.38 15.73 2.19
C ALA A 131 -23.20 15.21 1.36
N PRO A 132 -22.30 14.38 1.93
CA PRO A 132 -21.16 13.87 1.18
C PRO A 132 -21.66 13.10 -0.06
N PRO A 133 -20.95 13.20 -1.20
CA PRO A 133 -21.38 12.53 -2.42
C PRO A 133 -21.52 11.01 -2.20
N PRO A 134 -22.48 10.35 -2.86
CA PRO A 134 -22.71 8.93 -2.73
C PRO A 134 -21.42 8.12 -2.89
N GLY A 135 -21.08 7.30 -1.90
CA GLY A 135 -19.86 6.49 -1.92
C GLY A 135 -18.64 7.10 -1.23
N THR A 136 -18.76 8.28 -0.63
CA THR A 136 -17.75 8.78 0.31
C THR A 136 -17.81 7.95 1.60
N PRO A 137 -16.70 7.35 2.07
CA PRO A 137 -16.68 6.62 3.32
C PRO A 137 -17.14 7.47 4.50
N ALA A 138 -17.95 6.91 5.39
CA ALA A 138 -18.39 7.61 6.60
C ALA A 138 -17.19 8.00 7.49
N PRO A 139 -17.26 9.12 8.24
CA PRO A 139 -16.23 9.46 9.22
C PRO A 139 -16.04 8.34 10.25
N ALA A 140 -14.81 8.10 10.67
CA ALA A 140 -14.51 7.15 11.74
C ALA A 140 -14.92 7.70 13.12
N LEU A 141 -15.21 6.81 14.07
CA LEU A 141 -15.34 7.20 15.48
C LEU A 141 -14.04 7.81 16.01
N ALA A 142 -14.15 8.70 17.00
CA ALA A 142 -12.98 9.31 17.64
C ALA A 142 -12.00 8.22 18.15
N GLY A 143 -10.71 8.36 17.81
CA GLY A 143 -9.67 7.40 18.15
C GLY A 143 -9.53 6.20 17.19
N TYR A 144 -10.39 6.08 16.18
CA TYR A 144 -10.37 5.00 15.19
C TYR A 144 -10.16 5.54 13.76
N ARG A 145 -9.83 4.66 12.82
CA ARG A 145 -9.83 4.96 11.38
C ARG A 145 -10.82 4.09 10.62
N ASN A 146 -11.36 4.63 9.53
CA ASN A 146 -12.24 3.91 8.61
C ASN A 146 -11.36 3.18 7.57
N PRO A 147 -11.42 1.84 7.48
CA PRO A 147 -10.61 1.07 6.53
C PRO A 147 -10.91 1.38 5.06
N LEU A 148 -12.10 1.90 4.73
CA LEU A 148 -12.45 2.30 3.36
C LEU A 148 -11.77 3.61 2.93
N ALA A 149 -11.40 4.45 3.89
CA ALA A 149 -10.68 5.71 3.64
C ALA A 149 -9.18 5.56 3.86
N TRP A 150 -8.78 4.79 4.88
CA TRP A 150 -7.40 4.63 5.31
C TRP A 150 -7.07 3.16 5.62
N PRO A 151 -6.99 2.30 4.57
CA PRO A 151 -6.35 1.00 4.66
C PRO A 151 -4.83 1.22 4.78
N PHE A 152 -3.99 0.28 5.15
CA PHE A 152 -4.13 -1.10 5.57
C PHE A 152 -3.86 -1.21 7.08
N ALA A 153 -3.31 -2.32 7.60
CA ALA A 153 -2.82 -2.42 8.98
C ALA A 153 -1.88 -1.25 9.36
N SER A 154 -1.75 -0.95 10.66
CA SER A 154 -0.84 0.11 11.12
C SER A 154 0.64 -0.22 10.89
N THR A 155 0.97 -1.52 10.79
CA THR A 155 2.30 -2.04 10.46
C THR A 155 2.56 -2.13 8.95
N SER A 156 1.59 -1.76 8.12
CA SER A 156 1.77 -1.70 6.67
C SER A 156 2.88 -0.72 6.30
N ILE A 157 3.58 -1.00 5.21
CA ILE A 157 4.56 -0.07 4.61
C ILE A 157 3.95 1.30 4.30
N TRP A 158 2.64 1.33 4.03
CA TRP A 158 1.92 2.56 3.71
C TRP A 158 1.63 3.37 4.97
N ASN A 159 1.49 2.73 6.12
CA ASN A 159 1.06 3.39 7.36
C ASN A 159 2.17 3.56 8.40
N THR A 160 3.39 3.13 8.07
CA THR A 160 4.54 3.22 8.97
C THR A 160 5.26 4.56 8.76
N PRO A 161 5.33 5.43 9.79
CA PRO A 161 6.07 6.68 9.68
C PRO A 161 7.58 6.45 9.59
N ILE A 162 8.27 7.42 8.99
CA ILE A 162 9.73 7.48 8.93
C ILE A 162 10.32 7.46 10.35
N GLY A 163 11.40 6.69 10.52
CA GLY A 163 12.15 6.64 11.77
C GLY A 163 13.11 7.82 11.92
N ARG A 164 13.28 8.34 13.14
CA ARG A 164 14.19 9.46 13.45
C ARG A 164 15.66 9.15 13.19
N ALA A 165 16.03 7.89 13.13
CA ALA A 165 17.36 7.40 12.77
C ALA A 165 17.35 6.70 11.40
N ALA A 166 16.43 7.08 10.51
CA ALA A 166 16.49 6.72 9.11
C ALA A 166 17.85 7.15 8.53
N ALA A 167 18.47 6.24 7.79
CA ALA A 167 19.72 6.52 7.08
C ALA A 167 19.35 6.97 5.66
N TYR A 168 19.91 8.08 5.22
CA TYR A 168 19.57 8.71 3.95
C TYR A 168 20.75 8.65 2.99
N VAL A 169 20.44 8.39 1.72
CA VAL A 169 21.37 8.54 0.61
C VAL A 169 20.74 9.51 -0.39
N PRO A 170 21.46 10.53 -0.88
CA PRO A 170 20.93 11.46 -1.87
C PRO A 170 20.32 10.74 -3.07
N ALA A 171 19.05 11.01 -3.37
CA ALA A 171 18.39 10.33 -4.49
C ALA A 171 18.86 10.87 -5.85
N GLY A 172 19.32 12.13 -5.90
CA GLY A 172 19.88 12.73 -7.11
C GLY A 172 18.89 12.78 -8.27
N ILE A 173 17.60 12.94 -7.98
CA ILE A 173 16.51 12.93 -8.97
C ILE A 173 16.71 14.06 -9.97
N ALA A 174 16.66 13.74 -11.25
CA ALA A 174 16.83 14.69 -12.33
C ALA A 174 15.71 15.74 -12.30
N PRO A 175 16.03 17.02 -12.61
CA PRO A 175 15.00 18.03 -12.84
C PRO A 175 14.05 17.61 -13.95
N ALA A 176 12.75 17.69 -13.69
CA ALA A 176 11.74 17.36 -14.70
C ALA A 176 11.70 18.43 -15.80
N THR A 177 11.78 18.00 -17.06
CA THR A 177 11.92 18.88 -18.24
C THR A 177 10.70 18.87 -19.16
N ALA A 178 9.88 17.80 -19.16
CA ALA A 178 8.68 17.75 -19.99
C ALA A 178 7.48 18.39 -19.30
N ARG A 179 7.27 18.05 -18.01
CA ARG A 179 6.27 18.60 -17.09
C ARG A 179 6.80 18.45 -15.68
N THR A 180 6.50 19.35 -14.75
CA THR A 180 6.94 19.12 -13.37
C THR A 180 6.17 17.99 -12.71
N VAL A 181 4.83 18.05 -12.77
CA VAL A 181 3.99 17.10 -12.03
C VAL A 181 2.84 16.60 -12.88
N ALA A 182 2.62 15.28 -12.82
CA ALA A 182 1.48 14.59 -13.40
C ALA A 182 0.90 13.58 -12.42
N THR A 183 -0.25 13.00 -12.78
CA THR A 183 -0.87 11.93 -12.00
C THR A 183 -0.61 10.57 -12.64
N ASP A 184 -0.43 9.56 -11.81
CA ASP A 184 -0.73 8.17 -12.17
C ASP A 184 -2.05 7.79 -11.49
N GLN A 185 -3.12 7.70 -12.25
CA GLN A 185 -4.45 7.51 -11.65
C GLN A 185 -4.67 6.05 -11.31
N ASP A 186 -4.96 5.77 -10.04
CA ASP A 186 -5.45 4.47 -9.61
C ASP A 186 -6.98 4.50 -9.57
N VAL A 187 -7.60 3.45 -10.10
CA VAL A 187 -9.05 3.28 -10.11
C VAL A 187 -9.50 2.60 -8.82
N ILE A 188 -10.09 3.36 -7.90
CA ILE A 188 -10.42 2.84 -6.57
C ILE A 188 -11.92 2.81 -6.35
N VAL A 189 -12.44 1.65 -5.97
CA VAL A 189 -13.86 1.41 -5.75
C VAL A 189 -14.07 0.77 -4.37
N MET A 190 -14.50 1.60 -3.42
CA MET A 190 -14.83 1.19 -2.04
C MET A 190 -16.35 1.08 -1.82
N GLN A 191 -17.05 0.55 -2.83
CA GLN A 191 -18.51 0.38 -2.84
C GLN A 191 -18.87 -1.12 -2.91
N PRO A 192 -18.70 -1.88 -1.81
CA PRO A 192 -18.85 -3.34 -1.81
C PRO A 192 -20.29 -3.82 -2.11
N THR A 193 -21.27 -2.92 -2.03
CA THR A 193 -22.69 -3.20 -2.35
C THR A 193 -23.06 -2.88 -3.80
N ALA A 194 -22.12 -2.43 -4.63
CA ALA A 194 -22.36 -2.18 -6.04
C ALA A 194 -22.64 -3.51 -6.80
N PRO A 195 -23.30 -3.46 -7.97
CA PRO A 195 -23.53 -4.67 -8.75
C PRO A 195 -22.23 -5.41 -9.10
N MET A 196 -22.24 -6.73 -8.90
CA MET A 196 -21.14 -7.60 -9.33
C MET A 196 -20.99 -7.53 -10.85
N THR A 197 -19.86 -7.01 -11.30
CA THR A 197 -19.59 -6.76 -12.73
C THR A 197 -18.37 -7.59 -13.16
N PRO A 198 -18.44 -8.30 -14.30
CA PRO A 198 -17.29 -9.04 -14.82
C PRO A 198 -16.20 -8.07 -15.30
N ILE A 199 -14.96 -8.38 -14.92
CA ILE A 199 -13.75 -7.73 -15.43
C ILE A 199 -13.22 -8.61 -16.55
N GLN A 200 -13.25 -8.12 -17.78
CA GLN A 200 -12.94 -8.88 -18.98
C GLN A 200 -11.51 -8.65 -19.45
N TYR A 201 -10.87 -9.67 -20.01
CA TYR A 201 -9.53 -9.55 -20.56
C TYR A 201 -9.52 -8.62 -21.78
N ASN A 202 -8.57 -7.70 -21.82
CA ASN A 202 -8.23 -6.91 -22.99
C ASN A 202 -6.70 -6.82 -23.14
N GLY A 203 -6.18 -7.38 -24.23
CA GLY A 203 -4.75 -7.43 -24.52
C GLY A 203 -4.14 -6.14 -25.09
N ALA A 204 -4.93 -5.09 -25.31
CA ALA A 204 -4.40 -3.81 -25.78
C ALA A 204 -3.44 -3.21 -24.76
N ALA A 205 -3.63 -3.45 -23.47
CA ALA A 205 -2.72 -3.06 -22.39
C ALA A 205 -2.18 -1.63 -22.61
N TRP A 206 -0.87 -1.41 -22.62
CA TRP A 206 -0.24 -0.09 -22.86
C TRP A 206 0.08 0.23 -24.34
N SER A 207 -0.38 -0.58 -25.29
CA SER A 207 -0.04 -0.43 -26.72
C SER A 207 -0.59 0.86 -27.36
N GLY A 208 -1.59 1.49 -26.75
CA GLY A 208 -2.37 2.57 -27.35
C GLY A 208 -3.57 2.09 -28.18
N GLY A 209 -3.79 0.78 -28.29
CA GLY A 209 -5.02 0.20 -28.81
C GLY A 209 -6.23 0.47 -27.89
N SER A 210 -7.43 0.24 -28.42
CA SER A 210 -8.67 0.43 -27.65
C SER A 210 -8.83 -0.60 -26.53
N ARG A 211 -9.12 -0.12 -25.32
CA ARG A 211 -9.46 -0.94 -24.16
C ARG A 211 -10.97 -1.10 -23.96
N CYS A 212 -11.82 -0.59 -24.86
CA CYS A 212 -13.26 -0.46 -24.63
C CYS A 212 -14.09 -1.75 -24.80
N ALA A 213 -13.48 -2.83 -25.32
CA ALA A 213 -14.14 -4.11 -25.53
C ALA A 213 -13.37 -5.23 -24.83
N GLY A 214 -14.07 -6.14 -24.16
CA GLY A 214 -13.46 -7.24 -23.42
C GLY A 214 -13.68 -8.61 -24.05
N GLY A 215 -12.81 -9.54 -23.72
CA GLY A 215 -12.93 -10.97 -24.04
C GLY A 215 -13.35 -11.80 -22.83
N ALA A 216 -12.61 -12.86 -22.55
CA ALA A 216 -12.88 -13.76 -21.43
C ALA A 216 -12.87 -13.03 -20.08
N THR A 217 -13.70 -13.48 -19.13
CA THR A 217 -13.74 -12.91 -17.78
C THR A 217 -12.48 -13.31 -16.99
N LEU A 218 -11.80 -12.32 -16.42
CA LEU A 218 -10.65 -12.50 -15.52
C LEU A 218 -11.09 -12.65 -14.07
N ALA A 219 -12.06 -11.82 -13.65
CA ALA A 219 -12.62 -11.80 -12.30
C ALA A 219 -14.01 -11.14 -12.33
N SER A 220 -14.70 -11.09 -11.20
CA SER A 220 -15.92 -10.28 -11.01
C SER A 220 -15.81 -9.54 -9.69
N ALA A 221 -16.22 -8.27 -9.66
CA ALA A 221 -16.13 -7.42 -8.47
C ALA A 221 -17.27 -6.36 -8.44
N PRO A 222 -17.59 -5.78 -7.27
CA PRO A 222 -18.59 -4.71 -7.16
C PRO A 222 -18.14 -3.44 -7.88
N ILE A 223 -18.78 -3.10 -9.01
CA ILE A 223 -18.41 -1.91 -9.79
C ILE A 223 -19.69 -1.12 -10.12
N PRO A 224 -19.81 0.13 -9.64
CA PRO A 224 -20.98 0.97 -9.91
C PRO A 224 -21.11 1.28 -11.39
N ALA A 225 -22.34 1.29 -11.94
CA ALA A 225 -22.59 1.60 -13.34
C ALA A 225 -22.11 3.00 -13.78
N SER A 226 -22.00 3.94 -12.85
CA SER A 226 -21.54 5.31 -13.09
C SER A 226 -20.04 5.44 -13.32
N LEU A 227 -19.22 4.46 -12.89
CA LEU A 227 -17.77 4.55 -13.07
C LEU A 227 -17.43 4.57 -14.56
N VAL A 228 -16.68 5.59 -14.99
CA VAL A 228 -16.10 5.71 -16.33
C VAL A 228 -14.59 5.84 -16.18
N VAL A 229 -13.86 5.02 -16.92
CA VAL A 229 -12.39 5.04 -16.99
C VAL A 229 -12.02 5.06 -18.46
N ALA A 230 -11.39 6.15 -18.89
CA ALA A 230 -11.04 6.34 -20.30
C ALA A 230 -10.07 5.24 -20.80
N SER A 231 -10.24 4.86 -22.07
CA SER A 231 -9.19 4.10 -22.77
C SER A 231 -8.00 5.02 -23.03
N GLY A 232 -6.78 4.52 -22.85
CA GLY A 232 -5.57 5.30 -23.05
C GLY A 232 -4.31 4.49 -22.77
N LYS A 233 -3.18 5.18 -22.60
CA LYS A 233 -1.89 4.55 -22.23
C LYS A 233 -1.61 4.59 -20.73
N GLY A 234 -2.46 5.21 -19.92
CA GLY A 234 -2.31 5.28 -18.46
C GLY A 234 -2.34 3.90 -17.80
N ASN A 235 -1.71 3.80 -16.62
CA ASN A 235 -1.65 2.54 -15.88
C ASN A 235 -3.02 2.15 -15.34
N TYR A 236 -3.82 3.08 -14.81
CA TYR A 236 -5.17 2.78 -14.31
C TYR A 236 -5.19 1.50 -13.46
N SER A 237 -4.21 1.38 -12.57
CA SER A 237 -4.12 0.27 -11.62
C SER A 237 -5.34 0.36 -10.72
N PHE A 238 -6.04 -0.75 -10.50
CA PHE A 238 -7.33 -0.71 -9.83
C PHE A 238 -7.32 -1.50 -8.54
N ALA A 239 -8.14 -1.06 -7.59
CA ALA A 239 -8.45 -1.77 -6.36
C ALA A 239 -9.95 -1.68 -6.08
N ILE A 240 -10.61 -2.83 -6.01
CA ILE A 240 -12.06 -2.93 -5.82
C ILE A 240 -12.34 -3.80 -4.60
N LEU A 241 -13.06 -3.25 -3.62
CA LEU A 241 -13.46 -3.98 -2.42
C LEU A 241 -14.64 -4.92 -2.71
N MET A 242 -14.50 -6.17 -2.30
CA MET A 242 -15.53 -7.21 -2.42
C MET A 242 -16.62 -7.08 -1.34
N PRO A 243 -17.79 -7.72 -1.53
CA PRO A 243 -18.90 -7.66 -0.58
C PRO A 243 -18.59 -8.18 0.83
N ASP A 244 -17.53 -8.99 0.98
CA ASP A 244 -17.06 -9.50 2.27
C ASP A 244 -16.42 -8.41 3.15
N GLY A 245 -16.16 -7.22 2.60
CA GLY A 245 -15.55 -6.10 3.31
C GLY A 245 -14.06 -6.28 3.62
N HIS A 246 -13.42 -7.34 3.11
CA HIS A 246 -12.02 -7.68 3.34
C HIS A 246 -11.23 -7.78 2.02
N THR A 247 -11.75 -8.54 1.06
CA THR A 247 -11.00 -8.88 -0.15
C THR A 247 -10.95 -7.68 -1.09
N VAL A 248 -9.74 -7.27 -1.47
CA VAL A 248 -9.49 -6.22 -2.46
C VAL A 248 -8.98 -6.87 -3.74
N VAL A 249 -9.82 -6.88 -4.78
CA VAL A 249 -9.42 -7.32 -6.13
C VAL A 249 -8.58 -6.22 -6.77
N GLN A 250 -7.39 -6.59 -7.24
CA GLN A 250 -6.44 -5.66 -7.85
C GLN A 250 -6.06 -6.11 -9.26
N GLY A 251 -5.77 -5.17 -10.16
CA GLY A 251 -5.32 -5.48 -11.51
C GLY A 251 -4.95 -4.23 -12.29
N GLN A 252 -4.53 -4.39 -13.55
CA GLN A 252 -4.26 -3.25 -14.43
C GLN A 252 -4.06 -3.65 -15.91
N PRO A 253 -4.12 -2.69 -16.83
CA PRO A 253 -4.80 -1.41 -16.66
C PRO A 253 -6.32 -1.58 -16.74
N MET A 254 -7.10 -0.83 -15.98
CA MET A 254 -8.57 -0.83 -16.12
C MET A 254 -9.02 0.11 -17.24
N ALA A 255 -10.10 -0.26 -17.92
CA ALA A 255 -10.91 0.70 -18.67
C ALA A 255 -12.40 0.40 -18.52
N ARG A 256 -13.20 1.45 -18.68
CA ARG A 256 -14.66 1.43 -18.83
C ARG A 256 -15.08 2.68 -19.56
N CYS A 257 -15.10 2.60 -20.89
CA CYS A 257 -15.17 3.79 -21.75
C CYS A 257 -16.51 4.53 -21.70
N SER A 258 -17.56 3.91 -21.17
CA SER A 258 -18.88 4.50 -21.00
C SER A 258 -19.54 3.97 -19.73
N ALA A 259 -20.45 4.76 -19.14
CA ALA A 259 -21.26 4.32 -18.01
C ALA A 259 -22.06 3.07 -18.41
N GLY A 260 -22.09 2.07 -17.52
CA GLY A 260 -22.71 0.77 -17.80
C GLY A 260 -21.95 -0.12 -18.80
N GLY A 261 -20.90 0.39 -19.46
CA GLY A 261 -20.13 -0.36 -20.45
C GLY A 261 -19.27 -1.47 -19.85
N PRO A 262 -18.62 -2.29 -20.71
CA PRO A 262 -17.72 -3.34 -20.27
C PRO A 262 -16.58 -2.81 -19.41
N VAL A 263 -16.24 -3.54 -18.36
CA VAL A 263 -15.01 -3.32 -17.58
C VAL A 263 -13.94 -4.24 -18.15
N THR A 264 -12.79 -3.68 -18.52
CA THR A 264 -11.71 -4.46 -19.10
C THR A 264 -10.41 -4.30 -18.32
N SER A 265 -9.56 -5.33 -18.38
CA SER A 265 -8.18 -5.25 -17.92
C SER A 265 -7.24 -6.22 -18.63
N ALA A 266 -5.94 -5.96 -18.61
CA ALA A 266 -4.96 -6.91 -19.12
C ALA A 266 -4.71 -8.07 -18.14
N HIS A 267 -4.82 -7.82 -16.83
CA HIS A 267 -4.68 -8.87 -15.82
C HIS A 267 -5.30 -8.49 -14.47
N VAL A 268 -5.45 -9.50 -13.62
CA VAL A 268 -5.80 -9.39 -12.21
C VAL A 268 -4.64 -10.00 -11.41
N SER A 269 -4.21 -9.31 -10.36
CA SER A 269 -3.17 -9.75 -9.43
C SER A 269 -3.78 -10.52 -8.26
N ALA A 270 -2.94 -11.13 -7.42
CA ALA A 270 -3.40 -11.72 -6.17
C ALA A 270 -4.18 -10.66 -5.35
N PRO A 271 -5.32 -11.03 -4.76
CA PRO A 271 -6.09 -10.10 -3.96
C PRO A 271 -5.33 -9.70 -2.69
N ALA A 272 -5.60 -8.50 -2.20
CA ALA A 272 -5.15 -8.06 -0.88
C ALA A 272 -6.28 -8.17 0.15
N ASP A 273 -5.93 -8.14 1.42
CA ASP A 273 -6.88 -7.91 2.51
C ASP A 273 -6.82 -6.43 2.91
N LEU A 274 -7.97 -5.77 2.96
CA LEU A 274 -8.15 -4.37 3.37
C LEU A 274 -7.56 -4.08 4.76
N TYR A 275 -7.54 -5.08 5.64
CA TYR A 275 -7.01 -5.00 6.99
C TYR A 275 -5.58 -5.53 7.12
N GLY A 276 -5.03 -6.12 6.04
CA GLY A 276 -3.74 -6.81 6.02
C GLY A 276 -2.55 -5.89 5.86
N ALA A 277 -1.44 -6.39 5.31
CA ALA A 277 -0.25 -5.57 5.04
C ALA A 277 -0.42 -4.67 3.81
N GLY A 278 -1.17 -5.14 2.80
CA GLY A 278 -1.43 -4.41 1.57
C GLY A 278 -0.18 -4.02 0.78
N THR A 279 0.94 -4.74 0.94
CA THR A 279 2.21 -4.38 0.29
C THR A 279 2.16 -4.55 -1.23
N LEU A 280 1.61 -5.68 -1.68
CA LEU A 280 1.64 -6.09 -3.09
C LEU A 280 0.31 -5.80 -3.79
N GLY A 281 0.39 -5.67 -5.11
CA GLY A 281 -0.77 -5.46 -5.96
C GLY A 281 -0.35 -5.40 -7.42
N ALA A 282 -1.05 -4.58 -8.19
CA ALA A 282 -0.96 -4.66 -9.63
C ALA A 282 0.00 -3.68 -10.28
N HIS A 283 0.70 -2.77 -9.57
CA HIS A 283 1.65 -1.85 -10.23
C HIS A 283 2.71 -2.62 -11.02
N GLY A 284 2.93 -2.21 -12.27
CA GLY A 284 3.56 -3.04 -13.29
C GLY A 284 5.06 -3.16 -13.10
N GLY A 285 5.69 -2.04 -12.79
CA GLY A 285 7.10 -1.90 -12.52
C GLY A 285 7.46 -2.59 -11.22
N SER A 286 6.79 -2.27 -10.11
CA SER A 286 7.22 -2.73 -8.77
C SER A 286 6.52 -3.98 -8.23
N GLY A 287 5.30 -4.27 -8.68
CA GLY A 287 4.40 -5.25 -8.05
C GLY A 287 3.74 -4.76 -6.76
N LEU A 288 3.80 -3.46 -6.47
CA LEU A 288 3.23 -2.86 -5.27
C LEU A 288 1.72 -2.60 -5.42
N SER A 289 1.09 -2.31 -4.27
CA SER A 289 -0.36 -2.16 -4.13
C SER A 289 -0.99 -1.14 -5.06
N SER A 290 -2.12 -1.53 -5.66
CA SER A 290 -3.01 -0.63 -6.41
C SER A 290 -3.78 0.33 -5.49
N LEU A 291 -3.85 0.05 -4.18
CA LEU A 291 -4.60 0.84 -3.20
C LEU A 291 -3.70 1.66 -2.27
N GLY A 292 -2.64 1.04 -1.76
CA GLY A 292 -1.75 1.67 -0.80
C GLY A 292 -1.00 2.84 -1.43
N GLY A 293 -0.92 3.96 -0.71
CA GLY A 293 -0.17 5.15 -1.12
C GLY A 293 -0.76 5.98 -2.26
N THR A 294 -1.97 5.65 -2.72
CA THR A 294 -2.77 6.53 -3.58
C THR A 294 -3.33 7.68 -2.76
N ILE A 295 -3.13 8.93 -3.19
CA ILE A 295 -3.83 10.08 -2.59
C ILE A 295 -5.33 9.92 -2.83
N ARG A 296 -6.12 9.98 -1.76
CA ARG A 296 -7.57 9.79 -1.75
C ARG A 296 -8.32 11.11 -1.87
N LEU A 297 -9.58 11.04 -2.29
CA LEU A 297 -10.47 12.20 -2.27
C LEU A 297 -10.56 12.80 -0.86
N GLY A 298 -10.41 14.12 -0.77
CA GLY A 298 -10.46 14.91 0.47
C GLY A 298 -9.12 15.07 1.18
N GLU A 299 -8.06 14.41 0.74
CA GLU A 299 -6.75 14.46 1.42
C GLU A 299 -5.88 15.66 1.00
N LEU A 300 -6.08 16.19 -0.21
CA LEU A 300 -5.27 17.28 -0.78
C LEU A 300 -6.11 18.53 -1.08
N VAL A 301 -6.93 18.93 -0.12
CA VAL A 301 -7.79 20.14 -0.18
C VAL A 301 -7.50 21.09 0.99
N PRO A 302 -7.84 22.39 0.90
CA PRO A 302 -7.65 23.34 1.98
C PRO A 302 -8.30 22.89 3.29
N GLY A 303 -7.54 22.98 4.39
CA GLY A 303 -8.03 22.63 5.74
C GLY A 303 -8.13 21.12 6.02
N ALA A 304 -7.81 20.25 5.06
CA ALA A 304 -7.74 18.82 5.31
C ALA A 304 -6.65 18.48 6.35
N PRO A 305 -6.85 17.45 7.17
CA PRO A 305 -5.78 16.88 7.98
C PRO A 305 -4.59 16.44 7.11
N PRO A 306 -3.37 16.39 7.65
CA PRO A 306 -2.22 15.89 6.89
C PRO A 306 -2.43 14.45 6.39
N ILE A 307 -1.87 14.14 5.22
CA ILE A 307 -1.90 12.78 4.65
C ILE A 307 -0.99 11.89 5.51
N ARG A 308 -1.57 10.88 6.16
CA ARG A 308 -0.87 10.05 7.16
C ARG A 308 -0.48 8.68 6.64
N HIS A 309 -0.11 8.61 5.37
CA HIS A 309 0.42 7.41 4.76
C HIS A 309 1.53 7.75 3.76
N ALA A 310 2.40 6.79 3.47
CA ALA A 310 3.40 6.90 2.43
C ALA A 310 2.72 7.00 1.07
N LEU A 311 3.27 7.77 0.15
CA LEU A 311 2.70 7.96 -1.19
C LEU A 311 3.28 6.95 -2.19
N LYS A 312 2.68 6.89 -3.37
CA LYS A 312 3.29 6.26 -4.56
C LYS A 312 3.75 7.33 -5.54
N VAL A 313 4.95 7.16 -6.06
CA VAL A 313 5.53 8.06 -7.07
C VAL A 313 6.17 7.28 -8.22
N ASN A 314 6.20 7.90 -9.39
CA ASN A 314 6.92 7.42 -10.56
C ASN A 314 7.87 8.51 -11.05
N LEU A 315 9.11 8.12 -11.35
CA LEU A 315 10.18 8.96 -11.89
C LEU A 315 10.51 8.54 -13.33
N ASP A 316 11.35 9.30 -14.02
CA ASP A 316 11.82 8.94 -15.35
C ASP A 316 12.88 7.85 -15.24
N GLY A 317 12.54 6.62 -15.59
CA GLY A 317 13.46 5.50 -15.48
C GLY A 317 14.76 5.71 -16.24
N ALA A 318 14.71 6.39 -17.40
CA ALA A 318 15.90 6.68 -18.19
C ALA A 318 16.88 7.63 -17.48
N ALA A 319 16.39 8.51 -16.61
CA ALA A 319 17.20 9.48 -15.89
C ALA A 319 17.53 9.04 -14.45
N ASP A 320 16.58 8.42 -13.76
CA ASP A 320 16.57 8.32 -12.30
C ASP A 320 16.80 6.90 -11.78
N TYR A 321 16.19 5.89 -12.40
CA TYR A 321 16.28 4.53 -11.87
C TYR A 321 17.59 3.83 -12.22
N TRP A 322 18.17 3.17 -11.23
CA TRP A 322 19.34 2.33 -11.41
C TRP A 322 19.03 1.12 -12.30
N PRO A 323 19.87 0.79 -13.30
CA PRO A 323 19.58 -0.21 -14.34
C PRO A 323 19.58 -1.68 -13.91
N LEU A 324 19.70 -1.98 -12.62
CA LEU A 324 19.83 -3.36 -12.15
C LEU A 324 18.94 -3.64 -10.94
N GLY A 325 17.81 -4.29 -11.20
CA GLY A 325 16.96 -4.89 -10.20
C GLY A 325 16.13 -3.90 -9.40
N PHE A 326 15.48 -4.43 -8.37
CA PHE A 326 14.59 -3.71 -7.49
C PHE A 326 15.06 -3.83 -6.05
N ARG A 327 14.41 -3.10 -5.14
CA ARG A 327 14.62 -3.24 -3.69
C ARG A 327 13.30 -3.42 -2.97
N TRP A 328 13.34 -4.05 -1.80
CA TRP A 328 12.17 -4.18 -0.95
C TRP A 328 11.52 -2.80 -0.70
N PRO A 329 10.18 -2.69 -0.80
CA PRO A 329 9.18 -3.75 -0.88
C PRO A 329 8.81 -4.24 -2.28
N ALA A 330 9.38 -3.66 -3.34
CA ALA A 330 9.15 -4.15 -4.68
C ALA A 330 9.66 -5.59 -4.84
N ILE A 331 9.01 -6.33 -5.73
CA ILE A 331 9.35 -7.73 -6.06
C ILE A 331 9.80 -7.90 -7.51
N LYS A 332 9.80 -6.80 -8.28
CA LYS A 332 10.22 -6.72 -9.66
C LYS A 332 10.54 -5.27 -10.03
N GLU A 333 11.07 -5.11 -11.23
CA GLU A 333 11.16 -3.84 -11.95
C GLU A 333 10.41 -3.95 -13.29
N ASP A 334 10.25 -2.83 -14.01
CA ASP A 334 9.70 -2.86 -15.36
C ASP A 334 10.48 -3.87 -16.22
N GLY A 335 9.77 -4.64 -17.05
CA GLY A 335 10.43 -5.70 -17.86
C GLY A 335 11.48 -5.19 -18.85
N TYR A 336 11.43 -3.90 -19.20
CA TYR A 336 12.42 -3.21 -20.03
C TYR A 336 13.45 -2.41 -19.21
N GLY A 337 13.32 -2.40 -17.88
CA GLY A 337 14.17 -1.65 -16.95
C GLY A 337 15.65 -1.89 -17.21
N PRO A 338 16.14 -3.14 -17.26
CA PRO A 338 17.56 -3.42 -17.50
C PRO A 338 18.15 -2.85 -18.80
N GLN A 339 17.32 -2.50 -19.79
CA GLN A 339 17.76 -1.94 -21.06
C GLN A 339 17.50 -0.43 -21.19
N ARG A 340 16.63 0.14 -20.37
CA ARG A 340 16.19 1.54 -20.50
C ARG A 340 16.48 2.42 -19.31
N TYR A 341 16.55 1.84 -18.13
CA TYR A 341 16.90 2.59 -16.93
C TYR A 341 18.33 3.10 -17.05
N GLY A 342 18.59 4.34 -16.62
CA GLY A 342 19.86 5.02 -16.87
C GLY A 342 20.45 5.75 -15.67
N GLY A 343 19.73 5.74 -14.54
CA GLY A 343 20.09 6.41 -13.30
C GLY A 343 21.41 5.94 -12.71
N LYS A 344 22.01 6.80 -11.89
CA LYS A 344 23.37 6.63 -11.35
C LYS A 344 23.43 6.32 -9.87
N VAL A 345 22.30 6.39 -9.16
CA VAL A 345 22.21 6.17 -7.72
C VAL A 345 21.77 4.74 -7.46
N PRO A 346 22.64 3.82 -6.98
CA PRO A 346 22.28 2.41 -6.83
C PRO A 346 21.13 2.15 -5.85
N SER A 347 20.89 3.04 -4.90
CA SER A 347 19.79 2.92 -3.94
C SER A 347 18.43 3.33 -4.53
N LEU A 348 18.41 4.09 -5.64
CA LEU A 348 17.20 4.56 -6.33
C LEU A 348 16.76 3.55 -7.39
N LYS A 349 15.88 2.65 -7.00
CA LYS A 349 15.30 1.57 -7.81
C LYS A 349 13.80 1.53 -7.65
N MET A 350 13.13 0.68 -8.43
CA MET A 350 11.79 0.22 -8.06
C MET A 350 11.74 -0.26 -6.61
N GLY A 351 10.75 0.23 -5.86
CA GLY A 351 10.57 -0.01 -4.43
C GLY A 351 11.41 0.87 -3.50
N ALA A 352 12.23 1.79 -4.00
CA ALA A 352 12.90 2.75 -3.13
C ALA A 352 11.89 3.60 -2.36
N LEU A 353 12.12 3.77 -1.06
CA LEU A 353 11.40 4.73 -0.22
C LEU A 353 12.14 6.06 -0.27
N LEU A 354 11.53 7.06 -0.89
CA LEU A 354 11.98 8.43 -0.93
C LEU A 354 11.38 9.22 0.23
N ALA A 355 12.17 10.04 0.90
CA ALA A 355 11.67 10.93 1.94
C ALA A 355 12.50 12.21 2.01
N LEU A 356 11.87 13.29 2.48
CA LEU A 356 12.63 14.45 2.93
C LEU A 356 13.33 14.06 4.25
N PRO A 357 14.62 14.36 4.43
CA PRO A 357 15.33 14.01 5.67
C PRO A 357 14.60 14.50 6.92
N ALA A 358 14.56 13.67 7.96
CA ALA A 358 13.89 13.99 9.23
C ALA A 358 14.42 15.28 9.89
N SER A 359 15.68 15.63 9.62
CA SER A 359 16.35 16.84 10.10
C SER A 359 16.11 18.08 9.23
N LEU A 360 15.54 17.93 8.04
CA LEU A 360 15.28 19.05 7.13
C LEU A 360 14.23 19.98 7.74
N ASN A 361 14.58 21.26 7.88
CA ASN A 361 13.60 22.26 8.26
C ASN A 361 12.69 22.56 7.06
N LEU A 362 11.43 22.10 7.08
CA LEU A 362 10.52 22.32 5.95
C LEU A 362 10.28 23.81 5.64
N ALA A 363 10.42 24.71 6.62
CA ALA A 363 10.30 26.15 6.37
C ALA A 363 11.43 26.69 5.47
N SER A 364 12.62 26.06 5.47
CA SER A 364 13.71 26.50 4.61
C SER A 364 13.49 26.20 3.12
N LEU A 365 12.49 25.37 2.79
CA LEU A 365 12.11 25.08 1.41
C LEU A 365 11.31 26.23 0.75
N ASN A 366 10.85 27.22 1.53
CA ASN A 366 10.11 28.40 1.02
C ASN A 366 8.92 28.05 0.10
N LEU A 367 8.20 26.99 0.45
CA LEU A 367 7.09 26.47 -0.35
C LEU A 367 5.92 27.46 -0.41
N GLN A 368 5.50 27.77 -1.62
CA GLN A 368 4.58 28.85 -1.96
C GLN A 368 3.11 28.43 -1.80
N SER A 369 2.79 27.18 -2.13
CA SER A 369 1.44 26.64 -2.21
C SER A 369 1.04 25.86 -0.94
N GLY A 370 -0.25 25.92 -0.61
CA GLY A 370 -0.85 25.05 0.41
C GLY A 370 -0.61 23.56 0.17
N PRO A 371 -0.93 23.02 -1.03
CA PRO A 371 -0.73 21.60 -1.29
C PRO A 371 0.74 21.20 -1.32
N GLY A 372 1.66 22.07 -1.77
CA GLY A 372 3.11 21.82 -1.69
C GLY A 372 3.57 21.59 -0.25
N ARG A 373 3.11 22.43 0.69
CA ARG A 373 3.40 22.24 2.13
C ARG A 373 2.80 20.94 2.70
N MET A 374 1.61 20.55 2.26
CA MET A 374 0.98 19.29 2.66
C MET A 374 1.78 18.07 2.17
N ILE A 375 2.25 18.10 0.92
CA ILE A 375 3.11 17.04 0.35
C ILE A 375 4.47 17.00 1.06
N ALA A 376 5.11 18.14 1.29
CA ALA A 376 6.40 18.18 2.00
C ALA A 376 6.30 17.59 3.41
N TRP A 377 5.25 17.94 4.17
CA TRP A 377 4.99 17.31 5.46
C TRP A 377 4.82 15.79 5.34
N THR A 378 4.05 15.34 4.35
CA THR A 378 3.79 13.91 4.12
C THR A 378 5.06 13.16 3.78
N LEU A 379 5.88 13.69 2.87
CA LEU A 379 7.13 13.07 2.44
C LEU A 379 8.23 13.09 3.50
N GLN A 380 8.21 14.01 4.45
CA GLN A 380 9.10 13.94 5.61
C GLN A 380 8.65 12.88 6.62
N ASN A 381 7.34 12.74 6.83
CA ASN A 381 6.80 11.92 7.92
C ASN A 381 6.52 10.47 7.51
N TYR A 382 6.24 10.22 6.23
CA TYR A 382 5.88 8.89 5.71
C TYR A 382 6.64 8.51 4.43
N GLY A 383 7.09 9.49 3.65
CA GLY A 383 7.82 9.26 2.39
C GLY A 383 6.93 8.81 1.23
N ALA A 384 7.56 8.33 0.15
CA ALA A 384 6.91 7.79 -1.03
C ALA A 384 7.69 6.64 -1.65
N TYR A 385 6.99 5.60 -2.10
CA TYR A 385 7.58 4.46 -2.81
C TYR A 385 7.60 4.68 -4.31
N CYS A 386 8.73 4.40 -4.96
CA CYS A 386 8.85 4.33 -6.41
C CYS A 386 8.14 3.07 -6.94
N VAL A 387 7.02 3.23 -7.67
CA VAL A 387 6.17 2.09 -8.05
C VAL A 387 6.16 1.72 -9.53
N ASP A 388 6.36 2.68 -10.43
CA ASP A 388 6.49 2.47 -11.88
C ASP A 388 7.48 3.48 -12.50
N ASP A 389 7.78 3.28 -13.78
CA ASP A 389 8.41 4.26 -14.67
C ASP A 389 7.40 5.26 -15.25
N ALA A 390 7.71 6.55 -15.17
CA ALA A 390 6.96 7.62 -15.83
C ALA A 390 7.13 7.62 -17.36
N ALA A 391 8.20 6.97 -17.85
CA ALA A 391 8.64 6.84 -19.24
C ALA A 391 8.87 8.18 -19.97
N ARG A 392 9.04 9.26 -19.20
CA ARG A 392 9.34 10.63 -19.64
C ARG A 392 9.75 11.46 -18.43
N SER A 393 10.42 12.58 -18.69
CA SER A 393 10.89 13.52 -17.66
C SER A 393 9.74 14.28 -16.97
N VAL A 394 9.16 13.66 -15.94
CA VAL A 394 8.07 14.18 -15.10
C VAL A 394 8.07 13.50 -13.72
N TYR A 395 7.62 14.22 -12.69
CA TYR A 395 7.29 13.61 -11.41
C TYR A 395 5.84 13.18 -11.40
N THR A 396 5.59 11.90 -11.14
CA THR A 396 4.22 11.37 -11.11
C THR A 396 3.88 10.99 -9.69
N ILE A 397 2.71 11.40 -9.20
CA ILE A 397 2.18 11.01 -7.90
C ILE A 397 0.88 10.25 -8.15
N ALA A 398 0.68 9.13 -7.44
CA ALA A 398 -0.53 8.34 -7.62
C ALA A 398 -1.74 9.02 -6.97
N THR A 399 -2.84 9.15 -7.71
CA THR A 399 -4.08 9.76 -7.22
C THR A 399 -5.30 8.92 -7.54
N GLU A 400 -6.33 9.04 -6.71
CA GLU A 400 -7.58 8.33 -6.91
C GLU A 400 -8.38 8.88 -8.11
N LEU A 401 -8.84 7.96 -8.95
CA LEU A 401 -10.03 8.07 -9.78
C LEU A 401 -11.05 7.05 -9.26
N GLY A 402 -12.27 7.48 -8.92
CA GLY A 402 -13.29 6.58 -8.40
C GLY A 402 -14.70 7.00 -8.77
N PRO A 403 -15.72 6.25 -8.32
CA PRO A 403 -17.13 6.58 -8.59
C PRO A 403 -17.58 7.94 -8.04
N ALA A 404 -16.87 8.47 -7.04
CA ALA A 404 -17.12 9.78 -6.45
C ALA A 404 -16.36 10.93 -7.14
N GLY A 405 -15.56 10.64 -8.18
CA GLY A 405 -14.76 11.61 -8.93
C GLY A 405 -13.27 11.32 -8.89
N ALA A 406 -12.47 12.28 -9.36
CA ALA A 406 -11.01 12.21 -9.36
C ALA A 406 -10.39 13.26 -8.42
N VAL A 407 -9.30 12.88 -7.76
CA VAL A 407 -8.51 13.81 -6.92
C VAL A 407 -7.97 14.98 -7.74
N THR A 408 -7.63 14.78 -9.02
CA THR A 408 -7.18 15.86 -9.91
C THR A 408 -8.25 16.93 -10.10
N ASP A 409 -9.52 16.53 -10.21
CA ASP A 409 -10.65 17.43 -10.42
C ASP A 409 -10.95 18.18 -9.12
N GLN A 410 -11.00 17.45 -7.99
CA GLN A 410 -11.18 18.05 -6.67
C GLN A 410 -10.06 19.03 -6.33
N PHE A 411 -8.81 18.69 -6.65
CA PHE A 411 -7.65 19.55 -6.46
C PHE A 411 -7.81 20.85 -7.24
N GLN A 412 -8.17 20.76 -8.53
CA GLN A 412 -8.33 21.96 -9.35
C GLN A 412 -9.46 22.85 -8.83
N GLN A 413 -10.59 22.27 -8.40
CA GLN A 413 -11.68 23.00 -7.80
C GLN A 413 -11.26 23.69 -6.48
N ALA A 414 -10.45 23.01 -5.67
CA ALA A 414 -10.08 23.49 -4.35
C ALA A 414 -8.96 24.55 -4.37
N TRP A 415 -8.05 24.48 -5.33
CA TRP A 415 -6.85 25.34 -5.38
C TRP A 415 -6.84 26.35 -6.54
N GLY A 416 -7.74 26.21 -7.51
CA GLY A 416 -7.86 27.13 -8.65
C GLY A 416 -6.83 26.91 -9.77
N TYR A 417 -6.02 25.85 -9.73
CA TYR A 417 -5.09 25.45 -10.78
C TYR A 417 -4.98 23.93 -10.89
N SER A 418 -4.59 23.44 -12.07
CA SER A 418 -4.52 22.02 -12.38
C SER A 418 -3.48 21.28 -11.53
N PHE A 419 -3.82 20.06 -11.07
CA PHE A 419 -2.86 19.14 -10.45
C PHE A 419 -1.71 18.82 -11.41
N VAL A 420 -2.04 18.52 -12.67
CA VAL A 420 -1.07 18.30 -13.74
C VAL A 420 -0.57 19.66 -14.22
N SER A 421 0.71 19.96 -14.01
CA SER A 421 1.31 21.26 -14.29
C SER A 421 2.60 21.12 -15.09
N GLY A 422 2.84 22.03 -16.04
CA GLY A 422 4.11 22.14 -16.74
C GLY A 422 5.20 22.73 -15.85
N VAL A 423 6.37 22.96 -16.45
CA VAL A 423 7.58 23.32 -15.71
C VAL A 423 7.52 24.77 -15.23
N GLY A 424 7.39 24.95 -13.92
CA GLY A 424 7.33 26.27 -13.30
C GLY A 424 6.01 27.05 -13.49
N ASP A 425 5.02 26.42 -14.12
CA ASP A 425 3.73 27.05 -14.50
C ASP A 425 2.95 27.60 -13.30
N THR A 426 3.05 26.95 -12.14
CA THR A 426 2.25 27.25 -10.96
C THR A 426 3.11 27.24 -9.69
N PRO A 427 2.68 27.92 -8.60
CA PRO A 427 3.32 27.76 -7.28
C PRO A 427 3.42 26.29 -6.85
N TRP A 428 2.40 25.50 -7.19
CA TRP A 428 2.40 24.05 -6.97
C TRP A 428 3.48 23.32 -7.75
N ALA A 429 3.66 23.60 -9.04
CA ALA A 429 4.74 23.01 -9.83
C ALA A 429 6.11 23.37 -9.24
N ARG A 430 6.34 24.63 -8.90
CA ARG A 430 7.61 25.06 -8.29
C ARG A 430 7.89 24.35 -6.97
N ASP A 431 6.88 24.24 -6.11
CA ASP A 431 7.01 23.52 -4.83
C ASP A 431 7.34 22.04 -5.04
N ILE A 432 6.66 21.36 -5.98
CA ILE A 432 6.94 19.95 -6.26
C ILE A 432 8.35 19.77 -6.82
N ALA A 433 8.82 20.66 -7.70
CA ALA A 433 10.21 20.63 -8.16
C ALA A 433 11.20 20.80 -7.00
N THR A 434 10.96 21.78 -6.10
CA THR A 434 11.78 21.98 -4.91
C THR A 434 11.78 20.74 -4.01
N ILE A 435 10.61 20.15 -3.76
CA ILE A 435 10.48 18.97 -2.91
C ILE A 435 11.24 17.78 -3.49
N PHE A 436 11.04 17.45 -4.77
CA PHE A 436 11.69 16.30 -5.40
C PHE A 436 13.21 16.47 -5.50
N ALA A 437 13.70 17.70 -5.63
CA ALA A 437 15.14 17.99 -5.58
C ALA A 437 15.78 17.73 -4.21
N HIS A 438 14.99 17.62 -3.14
CA HIS A 438 15.46 17.39 -1.76
C HIS A 438 15.08 16.00 -1.22
N LEU A 439 14.54 15.11 -2.06
CA LEU A 439 14.25 13.75 -1.65
C LEU A 439 15.53 12.93 -1.60
N ASP A 440 15.65 12.15 -0.53
CA ASP A 440 16.69 11.15 -0.33
C ASP A 440 16.07 9.76 -0.27
N VAL A 441 16.84 8.74 -0.64
CA VAL A 441 16.46 7.34 -0.43
C VAL A 441 16.69 7.00 1.04
N VAL A 442 15.67 6.47 1.71
CA VAL A 442 15.78 5.88 3.05
C VAL A 442 16.45 4.51 2.90
N ASP A 443 17.77 4.48 3.03
CA ASP A 443 18.57 3.34 2.61
C ASP A 443 18.49 2.15 3.56
N ASN A 444 18.20 2.41 4.84
CA ASN A 444 17.91 1.37 5.84
C ASN A 444 16.42 0.98 5.92
N ASN A 445 15.64 1.26 4.88
CA ASN A 445 14.28 0.73 4.74
C ASN A 445 14.31 -0.76 4.38
N SER A 446 13.72 -1.60 5.23
CA SER A 446 13.74 -3.06 5.08
C SER A 446 12.50 -3.72 5.72
N PRO A 447 12.24 -5.03 5.51
CA PRO A 447 11.14 -5.73 6.16
C PRO A 447 11.13 -5.63 7.69
N VAL A 448 12.29 -5.42 8.32
CA VAL A 448 12.44 -5.33 9.79
C VAL A 448 12.58 -3.88 10.28
N THR A 449 12.86 -2.94 9.38
CA THR A 449 13.04 -1.50 9.65
C THR A 449 12.26 -0.67 8.65
N VAL A 450 10.96 -0.96 8.51
CA VAL A 450 10.06 -0.22 7.62
C VAL A 450 10.12 1.27 7.97
N GLY A 451 10.32 2.14 6.98
CA GLY A 451 10.49 3.58 7.18
C GLY A 451 11.85 3.98 7.78
N GLY A 452 12.81 3.06 7.87
CA GLY A 452 14.11 3.28 8.52
C GLY A 452 14.10 3.04 10.03
N ALA A 453 15.28 3.19 10.64
CA ALA A 453 15.51 2.88 12.06
C ALA A 453 15.10 4.02 13.02
N GLY A 454 15.01 3.67 14.31
CA GLY A 454 14.75 4.62 15.40
C GLY A 454 13.27 4.91 15.66
N PRO A 455 12.97 5.77 16.64
CA PRO A 455 11.60 6.15 16.99
C PRO A 455 10.87 6.82 15.83
N ARG A 456 9.57 6.55 15.68
CA ARG A 456 8.76 7.07 14.57
C ARG A 456 8.54 8.59 14.69
N LEU A 457 8.54 9.29 13.55
CA LEU A 457 8.26 10.74 13.51
C LEU A 457 6.80 11.07 13.84
N GLN A 458 5.90 10.13 13.56
CA GLN A 458 4.47 10.23 13.85
C GLN A 458 4.01 9.01 14.67
N PRO A 459 2.88 9.11 15.39
CA PRO A 459 2.25 7.94 16.01
C PRO A 459 1.81 6.92 14.94
N PRO A 460 1.69 5.63 15.29
CA PRO A 460 1.13 4.63 14.39
C PRO A 460 -0.31 4.98 14.01
N ALA A 461 -0.74 4.53 12.84
CA ALA A 461 -2.12 4.74 12.41
C ALA A 461 -3.12 4.20 13.46
N PRO A 462 -4.20 4.94 13.81
CA PRO A 462 -5.16 4.54 14.84
C PRO A 462 -5.90 3.26 14.47
N PRO A 463 -6.25 2.36 15.40
CA PRO A 463 -6.89 1.08 15.06
C PRO A 463 -8.18 1.25 14.23
N PHE A 464 -8.57 0.20 13.51
CA PHE A 464 -9.85 0.20 12.82
C PHE A 464 -11.01 0.22 13.81
N THR A 465 -12.10 0.87 13.44
CA THR A 465 -13.33 0.87 14.24
C THR A 465 -13.78 -0.58 14.46
N ALA A 466 -14.09 -0.98 15.69
CA ALA A 466 -14.92 -2.17 15.87
C ALA A 466 -16.27 -1.84 15.20
N VAL A 467 -16.55 -2.46 14.05
CA VAL A 467 -17.84 -2.30 13.37
C VAL A 467 -18.90 -2.78 14.36
N ARG A 468 -19.70 -1.86 14.90
CA ARG A 468 -20.98 -2.26 15.51
C ARG A 468 -21.84 -2.73 14.35
N VAL A 469 -21.97 -4.04 14.19
CA VAL A 469 -23.07 -4.60 13.42
C VAL A 469 -24.32 -4.19 14.20
N SER A 470 -25.02 -3.15 13.73
CA SER A 470 -26.40 -2.95 14.14
C SER A 470 -27.17 -4.14 13.59
N THR A 471 -27.33 -5.17 14.42
CA THR A 471 -28.43 -6.11 14.25
C THR A 471 -29.70 -5.28 14.36
N ALA A 472 -30.21 -4.81 13.23
CA ALA A 472 -31.60 -4.40 13.13
C ALA A 472 -32.39 -5.61 13.60
N THR A 473 -32.93 -5.52 14.82
CA THR A 473 -33.89 -6.49 15.33
C THR A 473 -35.15 -6.25 14.52
N THR A 474 -35.22 -6.81 13.31
CA THR A 474 -36.50 -6.98 12.63
C THR A 474 -37.27 -7.96 13.50
N GLY A 475 -38.28 -7.44 14.20
CA GLY A 475 -39.26 -8.24 14.91
C GLY A 475 -39.83 -9.27 13.95
N PHE A 476 -39.49 -10.53 14.17
CA PHE A 476 -40.18 -11.63 13.54
C PHE A 476 -41.56 -11.69 14.18
N ALA A 477 -42.58 -11.25 13.44
CA ALA A 477 -43.93 -11.70 13.65
C ALA A 477 -43.94 -13.23 13.52
N THR A 478 -44.42 -13.91 14.56
CA THR A 478 -44.62 -15.35 14.60
C THR A 478 -45.62 -15.78 13.52
N ALA A 479 -45.12 -16.15 12.35
CA ALA A 479 -45.84 -17.00 11.41
C ALA A 479 -45.53 -18.46 11.79
N THR A 480 -46.58 -19.16 12.22
CA THR A 480 -46.55 -20.57 12.59
C THR A 480 -46.09 -21.45 11.43
N PHE A 481 -45.06 -22.26 11.70
CA PHE A 481 -44.64 -23.36 10.83
C PHE A 481 -45.70 -24.47 10.87
N ALA A 482 -46.53 -24.53 9.84
CA ALA A 482 -47.15 -25.76 9.38
C ALA A 482 -47.11 -25.72 7.85
N ASP A 483 -46.75 -26.84 7.25
CA ASP A 483 -46.70 -27.10 5.80
C ASP A 483 -45.43 -26.67 5.05
N TRP A 484 -44.31 -27.32 5.37
CA TRP A 484 -43.43 -27.84 4.32
C TRP A 484 -42.55 -28.99 4.83
N ALA A 485 -43.01 -30.22 4.63
CA ALA A 485 -42.19 -31.41 4.71
C ALA A 485 -41.48 -31.64 3.36
N PRO A 486 -40.17 -31.91 3.32
CA PRO A 486 -39.51 -32.33 2.08
C PRO A 486 -39.87 -33.79 1.75
N ALA A 487 -40.31 -34.03 0.52
CA ALA A 487 -40.53 -35.38 -0.01
C ALA A 487 -39.21 -36.17 -0.12
N PRO A 488 -39.24 -37.50 0.08
CA PRO A 488 -38.02 -38.32 0.08
C PRO A 488 -37.47 -38.51 -1.35
N ALA A 489 -36.14 -38.52 -1.43
CA ALA A 489 -35.38 -38.78 -2.64
C ALA A 489 -35.74 -40.15 -3.26
N GLN A 490 -36.19 -40.14 -4.51
CA GLN A 490 -36.26 -41.34 -5.33
C GLN A 490 -34.93 -41.52 -6.08
N ALA A 491 -34.28 -42.66 -5.83
CA ALA A 491 -33.13 -43.13 -6.56
C ALA A 491 -33.57 -43.55 -7.98
N VAL A 492 -33.05 -42.85 -9.00
CA VAL A 492 -33.14 -43.30 -10.39
C VAL A 492 -31.82 -43.98 -10.74
N LEU A 493 -31.87 -45.31 -10.86
CA LEU A 493 -30.86 -46.12 -11.54
C LEU A 493 -30.81 -45.70 -13.02
N LEU A 494 -29.66 -45.21 -13.49
CA LEU A 494 -29.37 -45.13 -14.92
C LEU A 494 -28.34 -46.18 -15.29
N GLY A 495 -28.76 -47.06 -16.20
CA GLY A 495 -28.01 -48.19 -16.71
C GLY A 495 -26.77 -47.78 -17.52
N VAL A 496 -25.76 -48.63 -17.42
CA VAL A 496 -24.53 -48.58 -18.21
C VAL A 496 -24.85 -48.98 -19.65
N GLY A 497 -24.90 -48.01 -20.55
CA GLY A 497 -24.98 -48.20 -22.00
C GLY A 497 -23.68 -47.76 -22.67
N ALA A 498 -22.94 -48.72 -23.22
CA ALA A 498 -21.72 -48.49 -23.98
C ALA A 498 -21.99 -47.66 -25.26
N ALA A 499 -21.30 -46.54 -25.42
CA ALA A 499 -21.30 -45.76 -26.67
C ALA A 499 -19.86 -45.50 -27.15
N SER A 500 -19.67 -45.93 -28.39
CA SER A 500 -18.51 -45.94 -29.27
C SER A 500 -17.72 -44.63 -29.40
N ARG A 501 -16.40 -44.77 -29.41
CA ARG A 501 -15.38 -43.74 -29.72
C ARG A 501 -15.51 -43.21 -31.17
N PRO A 502 -15.48 -41.88 -31.41
CA PRO A 502 -15.24 -41.35 -32.74
C PRO A 502 -13.75 -41.38 -33.08
N ARG A 503 -13.43 -41.93 -34.25
CA ARG A 503 -12.08 -41.96 -34.85
C ARG A 503 -11.60 -40.54 -35.19
N LEU A 504 -10.53 -40.09 -34.55
CA LEU A 504 -9.72 -38.94 -35.01
C LEU A 504 -9.06 -39.27 -36.35
N ARG A 505 -9.59 -38.73 -37.45
CA ARG A 505 -8.88 -38.67 -38.74
C ARG A 505 -7.76 -37.65 -38.64
N ARG A 506 -6.52 -38.13 -38.67
CA ARG A 506 -5.30 -37.34 -38.89
C ARG A 506 -5.38 -36.63 -40.25
N ARG A 507 -5.32 -35.30 -40.28
CA ARG A 507 -4.97 -34.53 -41.49
C ARG A 507 -3.44 -34.35 -41.54
N PRO A 508 -2.79 -34.48 -42.72
CA PRO A 508 -1.35 -34.26 -42.86
C PRO A 508 -1.00 -32.75 -42.85
N PRO A 509 0.24 -32.39 -42.50
CA PRO A 509 0.66 -30.99 -42.42
C PRO A 509 0.82 -30.38 -43.83
N ARG A 510 0.23 -29.18 -44.02
CA ARG A 510 0.48 -28.33 -45.18
C ARG A 510 1.85 -27.66 -45.02
N ALA A 511 2.72 -27.89 -45.99
CA ALA A 511 4.00 -27.20 -46.15
C ALA A 511 3.78 -25.70 -46.42
N TRP A 512 4.50 -24.86 -45.68
CA TRP A 512 4.67 -23.44 -45.99
C TRP A 512 5.92 -23.25 -46.88
N PRO A 513 5.87 -22.44 -47.94
CA PRO A 513 7.00 -22.24 -48.84
C PRO A 513 8.02 -21.26 -48.24
N TRP A 514 9.28 -21.65 -48.38
CA TRP A 514 10.48 -20.88 -48.10
C TRP A 514 10.52 -19.59 -48.92
N ARG A 515 10.55 -18.43 -48.24
CA ARG A 515 10.91 -17.15 -48.87
C ARG A 515 12.43 -17.07 -49.03
N ARG A 516 12.86 -16.96 -50.29
CA ARG A 516 14.24 -16.69 -50.71
C ARG A 516 14.68 -15.29 -50.27
N ARG A 517 15.90 -15.19 -49.73
CA ARG A 517 16.64 -13.94 -49.51
C ARG A 517 17.08 -13.34 -50.86
N PRO A 518 17.04 -12.02 -51.06
CA PRO A 518 17.70 -11.37 -52.20
C PRO A 518 19.22 -11.22 -51.95
N PRO A 519 20.04 -11.21 -53.02
CA PRO A 519 21.50 -11.28 -52.92
C PRO A 519 22.17 -9.92 -52.66
N CYS A 520 23.30 -9.99 -51.97
CA CYS A 520 24.23 -8.89 -51.70
C CYS A 520 24.73 -8.22 -53.00
N ALA A 521 24.60 -6.90 -53.08
CA ALA A 521 25.25 -6.08 -54.10
C ALA A 521 26.74 -5.88 -53.76
N ARG A 522 27.59 -6.16 -54.75
CA ARG A 522 29.04 -5.94 -54.74
C ARG A 522 29.36 -4.47 -55.01
N HIS A 523 30.27 -3.92 -54.22
CA HIS A 523 31.06 -2.71 -54.54
C HIS A 523 32.10 -3.04 -55.63
N PRO A 524 32.34 -2.17 -56.62
CA PRO A 524 33.57 -2.19 -57.40
C PRO A 524 34.62 -1.25 -56.80
N ARG A 525 35.87 -1.73 -56.73
CA ARG A 525 37.08 -0.94 -56.55
C ARG A 525 37.55 -0.40 -57.91
N GLY A 526 37.99 0.86 -57.94
CA GLY A 526 38.73 1.45 -59.06
C GLY A 526 39.40 2.76 -58.62
N ARG A 527 40.73 2.70 -58.49
CA ARG A 527 41.74 3.76 -58.25
C ARG A 527 42.12 4.45 -59.58
N PRO A 528 42.99 5.49 -59.67
CA PRO A 528 44.00 6.02 -58.72
C PRO A 528 43.55 7.21 -57.89
#